data_AF-A0A8H6RDA2-F1
#
_entry.id   AF-A0A8H6RDA2-F1
#
_cell.length_a   1.000
_cell.length_b   1.000
_cell.length_c   1.000
_cell.angle_alpha   90.00
_cell.angle_beta   90.00
_cell.angle_gamma   90.00
#
_symmetry.space_group_name_H-M   'P 1'
#
loop_
_entity.id
_entity.type
_entity.pdbx_description
1 polymer ?
#
loop_
_entity_poly.entity_id
_entity_poly.type
_entity_poly.pdbx_seq_one_letter_code
_entity_poly.pdbx_strand_id
1 'polypeptide(L)'
;MLQQTLRRSLRTASQAGLRVIPECKSCQCRCGAIISTPRRDYATLRKAPSTRDREWDAKHGRGSRVGLNRQWIQQTLNLLYKHGEISVHPDDVQAFIGRFRKLVESTRGSITPDPKQIRILLDEFGIDEQEVMKIPQLLVGDQTSDNLYLGKKLMLSLSRVGNIEASIRIMADAIYASKKKPHILQSREIMFAKEHLSLVANEKLNYRAMVCEGKVAHALGNEERAIKMWTDAMTAAVAAAEEREAQEREAGTPTTLKRRVRRDPLELSTPWIELMLIHWNRSQNKGMDEMAQCEWAMNIGCEQDDPTSHYYASTFVKRLDSQGSHVATSDWLYHVTKAASSGHPKAAFELAVFYAESGWKYIEDEPPDHIKPTPFDSYPAKSATFEDALLSLMGMDFLFSFLGLKTRAKAKPQESVFHSAIFPTTAAARHAVAYKWLDVATGYCYAPAFLFRARMLLEKTLWAGANAPNAALSLSPGRYTYASEEDYHAGVSVSHNEQSSKEDVADPPNPFRNEEAAKAYLREVFYAHEANDYAGHARRLYAKSRRSGQWQGEEEVLEEQLWSNFGPNVQKFFRFPEIREMYEDEIESLYEEAKGLCDLHQFDIYDHENALIYKAGTGKKRKSKDVYMDFL
;
A
#
# COMPACT_ATOMS: atom_id res chain seq x y z
N MET A 1 -25.39 -22.23 23.62
CA MET A 1 -23.92 -22.02 23.56
C MET A 1 -23.49 -20.75 22.81
N LEU A 2 -24.33 -19.70 22.74
CA LEU A 2 -24.01 -18.41 22.08
C LEU A 2 -24.06 -17.20 23.03
N GLN A 3 -24.20 -17.44 24.35
CA GLN A 3 -24.33 -16.38 25.37
C GLN A 3 -23.21 -16.37 26.43
N GLN A 4 -22.31 -17.37 26.46
CA GLN A 4 -21.26 -17.46 27.49
C GLN A 4 -19.89 -16.88 27.07
N THR A 5 -19.66 -16.64 25.79
CA THR A 5 -18.38 -16.07 25.29
C THR A 5 -18.33 -14.54 25.40
N LEU A 6 -19.48 -13.87 25.63
CA LEU A 6 -19.60 -12.40 25.71
C LEU A 6 -19.33 -11.82 27.12
N ARG A 7 -19.18 -12.65 28.16
CA ARG A 7 -19.09 -12.17 29.55
C ARG A 7 -17.67 -12.10 30.14
N ARG A 8 -16.61 -12.52 29.43
CA ARG A 8 -15.26 -12.68 30.04
C ARG A 8 -14.19 -11.64 29.68
N SER A 9 -14.47 -10.64 28.85
CA SER A 9 -13.46 -9.61 28.48
C SER A 9 -13.77 -8.19 28.99
N LEU A 10 -14.83 -8.01 29.79
CA LEU A 10 -15.11 -6.74 30.48
C LEU A 10 -14.37 -6.69 31.82
N ARG A 11 -13.15 -6.15 31.83
CA ARG A 11 -12.53 -5.49 33.01
C ARG A 11 -11.30 -4.69 32.59
N THR A 12 -11.28 -3.41 33.01
CA THR A 12 -10.19 -2.40 33.00
C THR A 12 -9.87 -1.74 31.63
N ALA A 13 -9.83 -0.41 31.42
CA ALA A 13 -10.08 0.80 32.25
C ALA A 13 -10.40 2.05 31.37
N SER A 14 -11.21 2.97 31.94
CA SER A 14 -11.53 4.41 31.66
C SER A 14 -11.60 4.92 30.20
N GLN A 15 -12.73 5.30 29.59
CA GLN A 15 -13.70 6.41 29.86
C GLN A 15 -13.10 7.84 29.99
N ALA A 16 -13.16 8.58 28.88
CA ALA A 16 -13.70 9.95 28.81
C ALA A 16 -14.03 10.29 27.34
N GLY A 17 -15.26 10.72 27.05
CA GLY A 17 -15.56 11.53 25.85
C GLY A 17 -16.56 11.02 24.80
N LEU A 18 -17.03 9.77 24.85
CA LEU A 18 -18.02 9.26 23.89
C LEU A 18 -19.35 8.96 24.59
N ARG A 19 -20.36 9.82 24.37
CA ARG A 19 -21.73 9.52 24.76
C ARG A 19 -22.25 8.42 23.83
N VAL A 20 -22.58 7.27 24.40
CA VAL A 20 -23.34 6.20 23.74
C VAL A 20 -24.72 6.78 23.41
N ILE A 21 -25.11 6.72 22.13
CA ILE A 21 -26.46 7.08 21.69
C ILE A 21 -27.45 6.24 22.53
N PRO A 22 -28.46 6.83 23.16
CA PRO A 22 -29.48 6.06 23.87
C PRO A 22 -30.08 5.02 22.90
N GLU A 23 -30.26 3.79 23.38
CA GLU A 23 -30.83 2.69 22.61
C GLU A 23 -32.02 3.17 21.78
N CYS A 24 -31.86 3.17 20.46
CA CYS A 24 -32.95 3.46 19.54
C CYS A 24 -33.97 2.33 19.69
N LYS A 25 -35.03 2.56 20.50
CA LYS A 25 -36.09 1.57 20.75
C LYS A 25 -36.83 1.13 19.48
N SER A 26 -36.66 1.84 18.37
CA SER A 26 -37.29 1.56 17.08
C SER A 26 -36.36 0.96 16.01
N CYS A 27 -35.04 0.88 16.21
CA CYS A 27 -34.16 0.13 15.29
C CYS A 27 -33.90 -1.28 15.83
N GLN A 28 -34.18 -2.31 15.03
CA GLN A 28 -33.75 -3.69 15.31
C GLN A 28 -32.23 -3.89 15.11
N CYS A 29 -31.46 -2.82 14.90
CA CYS A 29 -30.09 -2.85 14.39
C CYS A 29 -28.99 -3.10 15.43
N ARG A 30 -29.33 -3.32 16.72
CA ARG A 30 -28.37 -3.64 17.81
C ARG A 30 -27.06 -2.82 17.74
N CYS A 31 -27.17 -1.49 17.59
CA CYS A 31 -26.05 -0.57 17.44
C CYS A 31 -25.20 -0.32 18.71
N GLY A 32 -25.42 -1.09 19.78
CA GLY A 32 -24.62 -1.04 21.01
C GLY A 32 -23.25 -1.69 20.84
N ALA A 33 -22.31 -1.01 20.19
CA ALA A 33 -20.92 -1.45 20.11
C ALA A 33 -20.08 -0.82 21.23
N ILE A 34 -19.71 -1.66 22.21
CA ILE A 34 -18.66 -1.35 23.19
C ILE A 34 -17.32 -1.30 22.45
N ILE A 35 -16.59 -0.19 22.64
CA ILE A 35 -15.31 0.08 22.00
C ILE A 35 -14.25 -0.90 22.50
N SER A 36 -13.94 -1.91 21.69
CA SER A 36 -12.58 -2.45 21.61
C SER A 36 -11.80 -1.67 20.55
N THR A 37 -10.48 -1.59 20.68
CA THR A 37 -9.50 -1.22 19.64
C THR A 37 -9.99 -1.51 18.21
N PRO A 38 -9.65 -0.69 17.19
CA PRO A 38 -10.21 -0.78 15.83
C PRO A 38 -10.25 -2.22 15.35
N ARG A 39 -11.43 -2.83 15.47
CA ARG A 39 -11.71 -4.15 14.92
C ARG A 39 -12.14 -3.91 13.49
N ARG A 40 -11.48 -4.62 12.57
CA ARG A 40 -11.58 -4.52 11.10
C ARG A 40 -12.96 -4.97 10.55
N ASP A 41 -13.99 -4.97 11.38
CA ASP A 41 -14.93 -6.10 11.34
C ASP A 41 -16.19 -5.88 10.50
N TYR A 42 -16.38 -4.74 9.83
CA TYR A 42 -17.60 -4.58 9.00
C TYR A 42 -17.39 -3.99 7.59
N ALA A 43 -16.46 -3.05 7.37
CA ALA A 43 -16.15 -2.55 6.02
C ALA A 43 -14.95 -3.26 5.33
N THR A 44 -14.12 -3.98 6.10
CA THR A 44 -12.75 -4.39 5.71
C THR A 44 -12.38 -5.81 6.14
N LEU A 45 -13.35 -6.74 6.12
CA LEU A 45 -13.09 -8.16 6.39
C LEU A 45 -11.99 -8.74 5.46
N ARG A 46 -11.85 -8.19 4.26
CA ARG A 46 -10.85 -8.57 3.26
C ARG A 46 -9.74 -7.51 3.22
N LYS A 47 -8.50 -7.98 3.39
CA LYS A 47 -7.30 -7.20 3.09
C LYS A 47 -6.71 -7.73 1.80
N ALA A 48 -6.21 -6.84 0.97
CA ALA A 48 -5.50 -7.27 -0.23
C ALA A 48 -4.30 -8.17 0.11
N PRO A 49 -3.99 -9.15 -0.74
CA PRO A 49 -2.80 -9.99 -0.59
C PRO A 49 -1.51 -9.16 -0.42
N SER A 50 -1.35 -8.10 -1.21
CA SER A 50 -0.19 -7.20 -1.16
C SER A 50 -0.02 -6.50 0.19
N THR A 51 -1.13 -6.13 0.87
CA THR A 51 -1.12 -5.55 2.23
C THR A 51 -0.63 -6.54 3.27
N ARG A 52 -1.07 -7.80 3.15
CA ARG A 52 -0.72 -8.87 4.08
C ARG A 52 0.75 -9.22 3.96
N ASP A 53 1.29 -9.17 2.74
CA ASP A 53 2.72 -9.33 2.46
C ASP A 53 3.53 -8.17 3.05
N ARG A 54 3.07 -6.94 2.82
CA ARG A 54 3.68 -5.70 3.36
C ARG A 54 3.73 -5.64 4.90
N GLU A 55 2.63 -5.97 5.59
CA GLU A 55 2.60 -6.04 7.06
C GLU A 55 3.50 -7.16 7.62
N TRP A 56 3.60 -8.27 6.88
CA TRP A 56 4.48 -9.37 7.26
C TRP A 56 5.94 -8.95 7.11
N ASP A 57 6.31 -8.37 5.96
CA ASP A 57 7.62 -7.80 5.73
C ASP A 57 7.91 -6.86 6.90
N ALA A 58 7.06 -5.84 7.12
CA ALA A 58 7.18 -4.85 8.20
C ALA A 58 7.56 -5.47 9.55
N LYS A 59 6.89 -6.57 9.93
CA LYS A 59 7.09 -7.29 11.20
C LYS A 59 8.31 -8.21 11.25
N HIS A 60 8.70 -8.83 10.13
CA HIS A 60 9.72 -9.89 10.13
C HIS A 60 11.06 -9.46 9.56
N GLY A 61 11.12 -8.29 8.93
CA GLY A 61 12.35 -7.73 8.37
C GLY A 61 12.85 -8.53 7.16
N ARG A 62 13.45 -7.84 6.18
CA ARG A 62 14.57 -8.48 5.50
C ARG A 62 15.69 -8.41 6.52
N GLY A 63 16.01 -9.54 7.15
CA GLY A 63 17.21 -9.58 7.98
C GLY A 63 18.38 -9.15 7.10
N SER A 64 18.98 -7.98 7.39
CA SER A 64 20.29 -7.62 6.85
C SER A 64 21.26 -8.69 7.30
N ARG A 65 21.52 -9.67 6.45
CA ARG A 65 22.43 -10.77 6.77
C ARG A 65 23.80 -10.42 6.23
N VAL A 66 24.61 -9.88 7.13
CA VAL A 66 26.06 -9.75 6.99
C VAL A 66 26.65 -11.16 6.86
N GLY A 67 27.59 -11.28 5.92
CA GLY A 67 28.07 -12.54 5.37
C GLY A 67 28.64 -13.53 6.39
N LEU A 68 28.57 -14.80 6.02
CA LEU A 68 29.39 -15.88 6.56
C LEU A 68 29.31 -17.07 5.61
N ASN A 69 30.39 -17.29 4.85
CA ASN A 69 31.02 -18.56 4.50
C ASN A 69 30.15 -19.73 3.96
N ARG A 70 30.79 -20.74 3.34
CA ARG A 70 30.15 -21.98 2.81
C ARG A 70 29.09 -22.65 3.72
N GLN A 71 29.14 -22.38 5.03
CA GLN A 71 28.16 -22.81 6.04
C GLN A 71 26.77 -22.17 5.87
N TRP A 72 26.63 -20.93 5.39
CA TRP A 72 25.33 -20.27 5.24
C TRP A 72 24.47 -20.91 4.16
N ILE A 73 25.07 -21.25 3.02
CA ILE A 73 24.39 -21.98 1.94
C ILE A 73 23.85 -23.31 2.48
N GLN A 74 24.70 -24.09 3.17
CA GLN A 74 24.28 -25.36 3.75
C GLN A 74 23.17 -25.21 4.80
N GLN A 75 23.30 -24.23 5.70
CA GLN A 75 22.28 -23.94 6.71
C GLN A 75 20.94 -23.54 6.07
N THR A 76 20.99 -22.73 5.02
CA THR A 76 19.78 -22.30 4.30
C THR A 76 19.14 -23.46 3.54
N LEU A 77 19.92 -24.30 2.86
CA LEU A 77 19.42 -25.53 2.22
C LEU A 77 18.79 -26.49 3.24
N ASN A 78 19.43 -26.69 4.40
CA ASN A 78 18.88 -27.50 5.49
C ASN A 78 17.54 -26.95 5.99
N LEU A 79 17.40 -25.63 6.09
CA LEU A 79 16.13 -24.99 6.45
C LEU A 79 15.06 -25.22 5.38
N LEU A 80 15.38 -25.00 4.11
CA LEU A 80 14.46 -25.22 2.99
C LEU A 80 13.99 -26.68 2.95
N TYR A 81 14.90 -27.63 3.08
CA TYR A 81 14.59 -29.06 3.12
C TYR A 81 13.69 -29.42 4.30
N LYS A 82 14.05 -28.96 5.51
CA LYS A 82 13.25 -29.19 6.73
C LYS A 82 11.84 -28.60 6.64
N HIS A 83 11.69 -27.51 5.90
CA HIS A 83 10.40 -26.86 5.66
C HIS A 83 9.60 -27.48 4.51
N GLY A 84 10.13 -28.49 3.82
CA GLY A 84 9.50 -29.11 2.65
C GLY A 84 9.46 -28.18 1.44
N GLU A 85 10.34 -27.19 1.40
CA GLU A 85 10.45 -26.23 0.32
C GLU A 85 11.31 -26.73 -0.84
N ILE A 86 12.21 -27.66 -0.57
CA ILE A 86 12.93 -28.45 -1.56
C ILE A 86 12.79 -29.91 -1.14
N SER A 87 12.53 -30.79 -2.10
CA SER A 87 12.42 -32.23 -1.88
C SER A 87 13.77 -32.94 -1.92
N VAL A 88 14.75 -32.34 -2.61
CA VAL A 88 16.11 -32.86 -2.78
C VAL A 88 16.95 -32.60 -1.53
N HIS A 89 17.79 -33.57 -1.15
CA HIS A 89 18.65 -33.47 0.02
C HIS A 89 19.67 -32.31 -0.15
N PRO A 90 19.96 -31.52 0.90
CA PRO A 90 20.88 -30.38 0.82
C PRO A 90 22.26 -30.69 0.21
N ASP A 91 22.78 -31.89 0.48
CA ASP A 91 24.08 -32.33 -0.04
C ASP A 91 24.06 -32.58 -1.55
N ASP A 92 22.94 -33.08 -2.07
CA ASP A 92 22.75 -33.29 -3.52
C ASP A 92 22.61 -31.94 -4.23
N VAL A 93 21.96 -30.96 -3.61
CA VAL A 93 21.90 -29.58 -4.13
C VAL A 93 23.29 -28.93 -4.14
N GLN A 94 24.13 -29.17 -3.14
CA GLN A 94 25.53 -28.71 -3.15
C GLN A 94 26.36 -29.41 -4.23
N ALA A 95 26.18 -30.72 -4.41
CA ALA A 95 26.83 -31.47 -5.46
C ALA A 95 26.42 -30.96 -6.85
N PHE A 96 25.13 -30.65 -7.05
CA PHE A 96 24.61 -29.96 -8.23
C PHE A 96 25.31 -28.62 -8.47
N ILE A 97 25.36 -27.73 -7.46
CA ILE A 97 26.03 -26.42 -7.55
C ILE A 97 27.51 -26.61 -7.96
N GLY A 98 28.18 -27.60 -7.37
CA GLY A 98 29.57 -27.94 -7.67
C GLY A 98 29.77 -28.42 -9.12
N ARG A 99 28.87 -29.25 -9.64
CA ARG A 99 28.93 -29.71 -11.04
C ARG A 99 28.55 -28.60 -12.02
N PHE A 100 27.55 -27.79 -11.69
CA PHE A 100 27.16 -26.64 -12.49
C PHE A 100 28.31 -25.63 -12.61
N ARG A 101 29.08 -25.39 -11.52
CA ARG A 101 30.29 -24.56 -11.56
C ARG A 101 31.31 -25.08 -12.58
N LYS A 102 31.61 -26.38 -12.56
CA LYS A 102 32.51 -27.00 -13.55
C LYS A 102 31.99 -26.85 -14.98
N LEU A 103 30.68 -26.96 -15.17
CA LEU A 103 30.02 -26.76 -16.47
C LEU A 103 30.19 -25.31 -16.96
N VAL A 104 30.00 -24.32 -16.10
CA VAL A 104 30.22 -22.90 -16.39
C VAL A 104 31.69 -22.61 -16.70
N GLU A 105 32.62 -23.21 -15.96
CA GLU A 105 34.07 -23.09 -16.22
C GLU A 105 34.47 -23.68 -17.58
N SER A 106 33.84 -24.79 -17.98
CA SER A 106 34.08 -25.43 -19.28
C SER A 106 33.52 -24.65 -20.48
N THR A 107 32.61 -23.70 -20.23
CA THR A 107 31.91 -22.91 -21.24
C THR A 107 32.33 -21.43 -21.25
N ARG A 108 33.59 -21.16 -20.86
CA ARG A 108 34.18 -19.80 -20.84
C ARG A 108 33.99 -19.07 -22.18
N GLY A 109 33.36 -17.89 -22.12
CA GLY A 109 33.05 -17.05 -23.27
C GLY A 109 31.60 -17.16 -23.78
N SER A 110 30.85 -18.20 -23.39
CA SER A 110 29.41 -18.29 -23.66
C SER A 110 28.59 -17.56 -22.57
N ILE A 111 27.45 -17.01 -22.97
CA ILE A 111 26.47 -16.41 -22.04
C ILE A 111 25.93 -17.50 -21.10
N THR A 112 25.77 -18.73 -21.57
CA THR A 112 25.20 -19.87 -20.84
C THR A 112 25.72 -21.20 -21.36
N PRO A 113 25.79 -22.27 -20.54
CA PRO A 113 26.03 -23.63 -20.99
C PRO A 113 24.95 -24.17 -21.93
N ASP A 114 25.20 -25.32 -22.57
CA ASP A 114 24.22 -25.98 -23.44
C ASP A 114 22.97 -26.38 -22.63
N PRO A 115 21.74 -25.95 -23.03
CA PRO A 115 20.51 -26.31 -22.34
C PRO A 115 20.31 -27.82 -22.17
N LYS A 116 20.80 -28.65 -23.10
CA LYS A 116 20.72 -30.12 -22.95
C LYS A 116 21.54 -30.62 -21.77
N GLN A 117 22.74 -30.08 -21.59
CA GLN A 117 23.62 -30.44 -20.47
C GLN A 117 23.04 -30.00 -19.13
N ILE A 118 22.36 -28.84 -19.10
CA ILE A 118 21.67 -28.35 -17.91
C ILE A 118 20.49 -29.26 -17.57
N ARG A 119 19.67 -29.65 -18.54
CA ARG A 119 18.54 -30.57 -18.31
C ARG A 119 19.02 -31.93 -17.78
N ILE A 120 20.06 -32.52 -18.39
CA ILE A 120 20.70 -33.74 -17.90
C ILE A 120 21.16 -33.58 -16.44
N LEU A 121 21.75 -32.42 -16.11
CA LEU A 121 22.22 -32.15 -14.76
C LEU A 121 21.05 -32.04 -13.76
N LEU A 122 19.93 -31.41 -14.14
CA LEU A 122 18.76 -31.33 -13.28
C LEU A 122 18.14 -32.71 -13.04
N ASP A 123 18.03 -33.51 -14.11
CA ASP A 123 17.49 -34.87 -14.05
C ASP A 123 18.37 -35.79 -13.19
N GLU A 124 19.70 -35.67 -13.28
CA GLU A 124 20.64 -36.47 -12.48
C GLU A 124 20.48 -36.26 -10.97
N PHE A 125 20.22 -35.01 -10.55
CA PHE A 125 20.03 -34.65 -9.15
C PHE A 125 18.56 -34.64 -8.70
N GLY A 126 17.63 -35.02 -9.58
CA GLY A 126 16.20 -35.06 -9.28
C GLY A 126 15.60 -33.69 -8.90
N ILE A 127 16.17 -32.59 -9.41
CA ILE A 127 15.74 -31.23 -9.06
C ILE A 127 14.61 -30.80 -10.00
N ASP A 128 13.41 -30.61 -9.45
CA ASP A 128 12.24 -30.15 -10.20
C ASP A 128 12.35 -28.68 -10.68
N GLU A 129 11.63 -28.34 -11.74
CA GLU A 129 11.61 -27.01 -12.35
C GLU A 129 11.07 -25.91 -11.40
N GLN A 130 10.23 -26.24 -10.42
CA GLN A 130 9.77 -25.27 -9.42
C GLN A 130 10.78 -25.08 -8.28
N GLU A 131 11.45 -26.15 -7.88
CA GLU A 131 12.43 -26.14 -6.78
C GLU A 131 13.76 -25.51 -7.18
N VAL A 132 14.18 -25.71 -8.43
CA VAL A 132 15.45 -25.20 -8.95
C VAL A 132 15.57 -23.68 -8.83
N MET A 133 14.45 -22.95 -8.91
CA MET A 133 14.41 -21.49 -8.81
C MET A 133 14.83 -20.94 -7.43
N LYS A 134 14.90 -21.81 -6.40
CA LYS A 134 15.39 -21.44 -5.07
C LYS A 134 16.92 -21.38 -5.01
N ILE A 135 17.60 -22.15 -5.87
CA ILE A 135 19.06 -22.26 -5.88
C ILE A 135 19.74 -20.97 -6.36
N PRO A 136 19.35 -20.36 -7.50
CA PRO A 136 19.93 -19.08 -7.90
C PRO A 136 19.69 -17.96 -6.89
N GLN A 137 18.50 -17.91 -6.27
CA GLN A 137 18.20 -16.90 -5.25
C GLN A 137 19.10 -17.02 -4.03
N LEU A 138 19.38 -18.27 -3.63
CA LEU A 138 20.32 -18.56 -2.56
C LEU A 138 21.74 -18.14 -2.93
N LEU A 139 22.20 -18.46 -4.15
CA LEU A 139 23.54 -18.10 -4.63
C LEU A 139 23.74 -16.58 -4.74
N VAL A 140 22.74 -15.86 -5.27
CA VAL A 140 22.76 -14.39 -5.33
C VAL A 140 22.71 -13.78 -3.92
N GLY A 141 21.95 -14.39 -3.00
CA GLY A 141 21.82 -13.92 -1.62
C GLY A 141 23.08 -14.06 -0.75
N ASP A 142 24.02 -14.92 -1.14
CA ASP A 142 25.32 -15.08 -0.45
C ASP A 142 26.26 -13.88 -0.66
N GLN A 143 26.00 -13.06 -1.69
CA GLN A 143 26.74 -11.83 -2.02
C GLN A 143 28.25 -11.96 -2.29
N THR A 144 28.81 -13.18 -2.34
CA THR A 144 30.18 -13.38 -2.85
C THR A 144 30.21 -13.27 -4.38
N SER A 145 31.27 -12.67 -4.94
CA SER A 145 31.38 -12.45 -6.40
C SER A 145 31.18 -13.74 -7.21
N ASP A 146 31.75 -14.84 -6.74
CA ASP A 146 31.69 -16.13 -7.40
C ASP A 146 30.29 -16.74 -7.38
N ASN A 147 29.60 -16.68 -6.23
CA ASN A 147 28.23 -17.22 -6.13
C ASN A 147 27.21 -16.31 -6.82
N LEU A 148 27.43 -15.00 -6.83
CA LEU A 148 26.60 -14.07 -7.57
C LEU A 148 26.67 -14.34 -9.09
N TYR A 149 27.89 -14.45 -9.62
CA TYR A 149 28.11 -14.82 -11.02
C TYR A 149 27.49 -16.18 -11.34
N LEU A 150 27.70 -17.17 -10.48
CA LEU A 150 27.16 -18.52 -10.67
C LEU A 150 25.63 -18.54 -10.62
N GLY A 151 25.02 -17.80 -9.69
CA GLY A 151 23.57 -17.67 -9.54
C GLY A 151 22.93 -17.04 -10.77
N LYS A 152 23.52 -15.96 -11.30
CA LYS A 152 23.05 -15.33 -12.54
C LYS A 152 23.21 -16.22 -13.76
N LYS A 153 24.34 -16.91 -13.89
CA LYS A 153 24.53 -17.91 -14.95
C LYS A 153 23.49 -19.01 -14.85
N LEU A 154 23.16 -19.48 -13.65
CA LEU A 154 22.11 -20.47 -13.45
C LEU A 154 20.74 -19.92 -13.86
N MET A 155 20.38 -18.70 -13.47
CA MET A 155 19.13 -18.06 -13.92
C MET A 155 18.99 -18.02 -15.44
N LEU A 156 20.01 -17.50 -16.13
CA LEU A 156 20.04 -17.44 -17.60
C LEU A 156 19.94 -18.83 -18.22
N SER A 157 20.60 -19.82 -17.61
CA SER A 157 20.60 -21.21 -18.05
C SER A 157 19.22 -21.84 -17.93
N LEU A 158 18.52 -21.60 -16.82
CA LEU A 158 17.17 -22.11 -16.59
C LEU A 158 16.16 -21.53 -17.57
N SER A 159 16.28 -20.23 -17.89
CA SER A 159 15.48 -19.63 -18.96
C SER A 159 15.69 -20.36 -20.29
N ARG A 160 16.94 -20.72 -20.64
CA ARG A 160 17.28 -21.50 -21.85
C ARG A 160 16.72 -22.91 -21.89
N VAL A 161 16.48 -23.53 -20.74
CA VAL A 161 15.87 -24.86 -20.64
C VAL A 161 14.34 -24.80 -20.76
N GLY A 162 13.75 -23.60 -20.73
CA GLY A 162 12.31 -23.39 -20.83
C GLY A 162 11.63 -23.06 -19.50
N ASN A 163 12.39 -22.69 -18.46
CA ASN A 163 11.78 -22.28 -17.19
C ASN A 163 11.15 -20.89 -17.32
N ILE A 164 9.81 -20.82 -17.20
CA ILE A 164 9.03 -19.59 -17.37
C ILE A 164 9.37 -18.56 -16.30
N GLU A 165 9.46 -18.98 -15.02
CA GLU A 165 9.75 -18.05 -13.92
C GLU A 165 11.16 -17.45 -14.04
N ALA A 166 12.12 -18.22 -14.55
CA ALA A 166 13.46 -17.70 -14.86
C ALA A 166 13.40 -16.58 -15.91
N SER A 167 12.66 -16.78 -17.01
CA SER A 167 12.47 -15.74 -18.03
C SER A 167 11.77 -14.50 -17.45
N ILE A 168 10.71 -14.68 -16.66
CA ILE A 168 10.01 -13.58 -16.00
C ILE A 168 10.98 -12.80 -15.10
N ARG A 169 11.79 -13.48 -14.29
CA ARG A 169 12.75 -12.83 -13.36
C ARG A 169 13.81 -12.03 -14.13
N ILE A 170 14.44 -12.62 -15.14
CA ILE A 170 15.46 -11.95 -15.96
C ILE A 170 14.88 -10.71 -16.63
N MET A 171 13.69 -10.85 -17.22
CA MET A 171 13.03 -9.74 -17.89
C MET A 171 12.55 -8.68 -16.88
N ALA A 172 12.20 -9.10 -15.66
CA ALA A 172 11.83 -8.19 -14.60
C ALA A 172 13.00 -7.28 -14.18
N ASP A 173 14.15 -7.90 -13.94
CA ASP A 173 15.40 -7.23 -13.60
C ASP A 173 15.83 -6.31 -14.76
N ALA A 174 15.67 -6.77 -16.01
CA ALA A 174 15.96 -5.97 -17.20
C ALA A 174 15.02 -4.76 -17.35
N ILE A 175 13.72 -4.89 -17.07
CA ILE A 175 12.78 -3.76 -17.08
C ILE A 175 13.20 -2.72 -16.03
N TYR A 176 13.51 -3.16 -14.81
CA TYR A 176 13.93 -2.26 -13.74
C TYR A 176 15.21 -1.49 -14.14
N ALA A 177 16.20 -2.22 -14.66
CA ALA A 177 17.43 -1.63 -15.16
C ALA A 177 17.21 -0.73 -16.38
N SER A 178 16.18 -1.00 -17.21
CA SER A 178 15.90 -0.23 -18.42
C SER A 178 15.54 1.23 -18.15
N LYS A 179 14.91 1.52 -17.00
CA LYS A 179 14.64 2.90 -16.53
C LYS A 179 15.92 3.74 -16.49
N LYS A 180 17.06 3.12 -16.20
CA LYS A 180 18.38 3.76 -16.14
C LYS A 180 19.19 3.55 -17.42
N LYS A 181 18.98 2.42 -18.10
CA LYS A 181 19.70 1.99 -19.29
C LYS A 181 18.74 1.45 -20.36
N PRO A 182 18.19 2.31 -21.23
CA PRO A 182 17.20 1.90 -22.23
C PRO A 182 17.67 0.73 -23.12
N HIS A 183 18.98 0.65 -23.42
CA HIS A 183 19.56 -0.39 -24.27
C HIS A 183 19.61 -1.79 -23.64
N ILE A 184 19.36 -1.93 -22.33
CA ILE A 184 19.47 -3.24 -21.66
C ILE A 184 18.43 -4.23 -22.19
N LEU A 185 17.24 -3.73 -22.59
CA LEU A 185 16.16 -4.51 -23.21
C LEU A 185 16.48 -5.04 -24.62
N GLN A 186 17.62 -4.60 -25.17
CA GLN A 186 18.17 -5.00 -26.46
C GLN A 186 19.50 -5.76 -26.32
N SER A 187 19.91 -6.06 -25.08
CA SER A 187 21.19 -6.73 -24.82
C SER A 187 21.13 -8.19 -25.25
N ARG A 188 22.25 -8.68 -25.81
CA ARG A 188 22.38 -10.08 -26.27
C ARG A 188 22.20 -11.10 -25.14
N GLU A 189 22.51 -10.70 -23.90
CA GLU A 189 22.43 -11.57 -22.72
C GLU A 189 21.00 -12.02 -22.40
N ILE A 190 20.02 -11.14 -22.59
CA ILE A 190 18.62 -11.42 -22.27
C ILE A 190 17.78 -11.80 -23.50
N MET A 191 18.35 -11.80 -24.71
CA MET A 191 17.61 -12.05 -25.95
C MET A 191 16.82 -13.36 -25.90
N PHE A 192 17.43 -14.42 -25.39
CA PHE A 192 16.73 -15.69 -25.23
C PHE A 192 15.57 -15.59 -24.24
N ALA A 193 15.80 -14.98 -23.07
CA ALA A 193 14.76 -14.81 -22.06
C ALA A 193 13.58 -14.00 -22.60
N LYS A 194 13.85 -12.98 -23.41
CA LYS A 194 12.87 -12.17 -24.13
C LYS A 194 12.09 -13.00 -25.15
N GLU A 195 12.77 -13.76 -26.02
CA GLU A 195 12.13 -14.63 -27.01
C GLU A 195 11.23 -15.68 -26.35
N HIS A 196 11.74 -16.33 -25.30
CA HIS A 196 10.98 -17.31 -24.54
C HIS A 196 9.78 -16.68 -23.81
N LEU A 197 9.96 -15.51 -23.19
CA LEU A 197 8.86 -14.75 -22.56
C LEU A 197 7.77 -14.41 -23.59
N SER A 198 8.17 -13.88 -24.75
CA SER A 198 7.24 -13.53 -25.82
C SER A 198 6.49 -14.76 -26.34
N LEU A 199 7.15 -15.92 -26.47
CA LEU A 199 6.50 -17.17 -26.87
C LEU A 199 5.43 -17.59 -25.85
N VAL A 200 5.80 -17.67 -24.58
CA VAL A 200 4.91 -18.06 -23.47
C VAL A 200 3.72 -17.10 -23.34
N ALA A 201 3.96 -15.80 -23.50
CA ALA A 201 2.93 -14.78 -23.46
C ALA A 201 1.97 -14.87 -24.66
N ASN A 202 2.49 -15.04 -25.87
CA ASN A 202 1.67 -15.17 -27.08
C ASN A 202 0.81 -16.43 -27.06
N GLU A 203 1.32 -17.53 -26.51
CA GLU A 203 0.59 -18.79 -26.34
C GLU A 203 -0.36 -18.78 -25.13
N LYS A 204 -0.40 -17.68 -24.37
CA LYS A 204 -1.26 -17.48 -23.19
C LYS A 204 -1.08 -18.57 -22.11
N LEU A 205 0.12 -19.16 -22.03
CA LEU A 205 0.44 -20.24 -21.09
C LEU A 205 0.57 -19.74 -19.65
N ASN A 206 0.94 -18.48 -19.45
CA ASN A 206 1.13 -17.89 -18.13
C ASN A 206 0.77 -16.41 -18.14
N TYR A 207 -0.23 -16.01 -17.34
CA TYR A 207 -0.69 -14.62 -17.31
C TYR A 207 0.38 -13.65 -16.78
N ARG A 208 1.22 -14.06 -15.82
CA ARG A 208 2.33 -13.21 -15.32
C ARG A 208 3.37 -12.96 -16.43
N ALA A 209 3.61 -13.94 -17.28
CA ALA A 209 4.46 -13.77 -18.46
C ALA A 209 3.86 -12.75 -19.43
N MET A 210 2.53 -12.77 -19.64
CA MET A 210 1.82 -11.77 -20.45
C MET A 210 1.93 -10.37 -19.83
N VAL A 211 1.77 -10.24 -18.50
CA VAL A 211 1.93 -8.94 -17.83
C VAL A 211 3.36 -8.41 -17.96
N CYS A 212 4.35 -9.28 -17.80
CA CYS A 212 5.76 -8.94 -17.97
C CYS A 212 6.07 -8.52 -19.41
N GLU A 213 5.60 -9.27 -20.41
CA GLU A 213 5.74 -8.94 -21.84
C GLU A 213 5.07 -7.59 -22.17
N GLY A 214 3.91 -7.30 -21.58
CA GLY A 214 3.27 -6.00 -21.72
C GLY A 214 4.11 -4.86 -21.15
N LYS A 215 4.73 -5.06 -19.97
CA LYS A 215 5.68 -4.08 -19.39
C LYS A 215 6.94 -3.91 -20.25
N VAL A 216 7.47 -4.97 -20.85
CA VAL A 216 8.57 -4.90 -21.83
C VAL A 216 8.14 -4.09 -23.05
N ALA A 217 6.97 -4.37 -23.61
CA ALA A 217 6.43 -3.68 -24.78
C ALA A 217 6.24 -2.18 -24.49
N HIS A 218 5.68 -1.83 -23.34
CA HIS A 218 5.52 -0.45 -22.89
C HIS A 218 6.87 0.26 -22.73
N ALA A 219 7.85 -0.38 -22.09
CA ALA A 219 9.20 0.18 -21.94
C ALA A 219 9.93 0.41 -23.28
N LEU A 220 9.55 -0.35 -24.33
CA LEU A 220 10.04 -0.18 -25.70
C LEU A 220 9.18 0.78 -26.55
N GLY A 221 8.15 1.40 -25.98
CA GLY A 221 7.26 2.35 -26.66
C GLY A 221 6.16 1.71 -27.50
N ASN A 222 5.92 0.40 -27.37
CA ASN A 222 4.84 -0.30 -28.06
C ASN A 222 3.60 -0.45 -27.16
N GLU A 223 2.82 0.63 -27.06
CA GLU A 223 1.63 0.70 -26.21
C GLU A 223 0.52 -0.26 -26.63
N GLU A 224 0.28 -0.43 -27.93
CA GLU A 224 -0.77 -1.33 -28.44
C GLU A 224 -0.50 -2.79 -28.05
N ARG A 225 0.76 -3.22 -28.14
CA ARG A 225 1.15 -4.56 -27.66
C ARG A 225 1.00 -4.67 -26.14
N ALA A 226 1.36 -3.62 -25.39
CA ALA A 226 1.19 -3.62 -23.94
C ALA A 226 -0.27 -3.78 -23.52
N ILE A 227 -1.17 -2.96 -24.10
CA ILE A 227 -2.61 -3.00 -23.85
C ILE A 227 -3.17 -4.38 -24.20
N LYS A 228 -2.78 -4.94 -25.36
CA LYS A 228 -3.23 -6.27 -25.76
C LYS A 228 -2.83 -7.33 -24.74
N MET A 229 -1.55 -7.37 -24.34
CA MET A 229 -1.06 -8.37 -23.40
C MET A 229 -1.71 -8.26 -22.03
N TRP A 230 -1.88 -7.04 -21.50
CA TRP A 230 -2.53 -6.84 -20.21
C TRP A 230 -4.03 -7.14 -20.26
N THR A 231 -4.71 -6.77 -21.34
CA THR A 231 -6.13 -7.11 -21.55
C THR A 231 -6.32 -8.62 -21.63
N ASP A 232 -5.50 -9.31 -22.43
CA ASP A 232 -5.56 -10.77 -22.57
C ASP A 232 -5.23 -11.50 -21.24
N ALA A 233 -4.42 -10.90 -20.37
CA ALA A 233 -4.05 -11.47 -19.07
C ALA A 233 -5.15 -11.32 -17.99
N MET A 234 -6.14 -10.43 -18.21
CA MET A 234 -7.08 -9.98 -17.18
C MET A 234 -7.87 -11.13 -16.54
N THR A 235 -8.54 -11.94 -17.37
CA THR A 235 -9.41 -13.02 -16.90
C THR A 235 -8.63 -14.07 -16.09
N ALA A 236 -7.43 -14.42 -16.55
CA ALA A 236 -6.57 -15.38 -15.84
C ALA A 236 -6.02 -14.81 -14.52
N ALA A 237 -5.72 -13.51 -14.48
CA ALA A 237 -5.29 -12.84 -13.25
C ALA A 237 -6.41 -12.79 -12.20
N VAL A 238 -7.65 -12.49 -12.61
CA VAL A 238 -8.83 -12.52 -11.74
C VAL A 238 -9.07 -13.93 -11.19
N ALA A 239 -9.08 -14.95 -12.05
CA ALA A 239 -9.28 -16.34 -11.63
C ALA A 239 -8.19 -16.78 -10.62
N ALA A 240 -6.93 -16.39 -10.85
CA ALA A 240 -5.82 -16.70 -9.94
C ALA A 240 -5.95 -15.97 -8.59
N ALA A 241 -6.49 -14.74 -8.58
CA ALA A 241 -6.76 -13.99 -7.35
C ALA A 241 -7.89 -14.62 -6.53
N GLU A 242 -8.98 -15.04 -7.20
CA GLU A 242 -10.11 -15.73 -6.59
C GLU A 242 -9.73 -17.11 -6.05
N GLU A 243 -8.95 -17.90 -6.79
CA GLU A 243 -8.46 -19.20 -6.34
C GLU A 243 -7.58 -19.06 -5.10
N ARG A 244 -6.64 -18.11 -5.10
CA ARG A 244 -5.79 -17.81 -3.94
C ARG A 244 -6.65 -17.48 -2.73
N GLU A 245 -7.69 -16.68 -2.92
CA GLU A 245 -8.60 -16.34 -1.84
C GLU A 245 -9.37 -17.55 -1.32
N ALA A 246 -9.90 -18.41 -2.20
CA ALA A 246 -10.61 -19.62 -1.82
C ALA A 246 -9.71 -20.53 -0.96
N GLN A 247 -8.47 -20.75 -1.38
CA GLN A 247 -7.48 -21.52 -0.64
C GLN A 247 -7.20 -20.92 0.75
N GLU A 248 -7.15 -19.60 0.87
CA GLU A 248 -6.95 -18.92 2.14
C GLU A 248 -8.16 -19.03 3.08
N ARG A 249 -9.38 -18.97 2.53
CA ARG A 249 -10.62 -19.15 3.32
C ARG A 249 -10.75 -20.57 3.86
N GLU A 250 -10.43 -21.57 3.04
CA GLU A 250 -10.48 -22.99 3.42
C GLU A 250 -9.48 -23.33 4.53
N ALA A 251 -8.33 -22.66 4.57
CA ALA A 251 -7.32 -22.91 5.59
C ALA A 251 -7.70 -22.47 7.02
N GLY A 252 -8.81 -21.73 7.21
CA GLY A 252 -9.43 -21.41 8.53
C GLY A 252 -8.57 -20.60 9.53
N THR A 253 -7.31 -20.37 9.18
CA THR A 253 -6.25 -19.67 9.90
C THR A 253 -5.35 -19.10 8.81
N PRO A 254 -4.74 -17.90 8.96
CA PRO A 254 -3.75 -17.43 7.99
C PRO A 254 -2.71 -18.52 7.91
N THR A 255 -2.66 -19.23 6.77
CA THR A 255 -1.82 -20.41 6.55
C THR A 255 -0.47 -20.14 7.18
N THR A 256 -0.12 -20.95 8.18
CA THR A 256 1.22 -21.04 8.75
C THR A 256 2.22 -20.88 7.62
N LEU A 257 3.08 -19.84 7.64
CA LEU A 257 4.40 -19.63 6.99
C LEU A 257 4.78 -20.29 5.64
N LYS A 258 3.98 -21.19 5.07
CA LYS A 258 4.36 -22.33 4.23
C LYS A 258 4.05 -22.12 2.76
N ARG A 259 3.38 -21.01 2.40
CA ARG A 259 3.03 -20.74 0.99
C ARG A 259 2.82 -19.27 0.68
N ARG A 260 3.49 -18.37 1.40
CA ARG A 260 3.47 -16.94 1.04
C ARG A 260 4.49 -16.70 -0.05
N VAL A 261 3.99 -16.61 -1.28
CA VAL A 261 4.78 -16.26 -2.45
C VAL A 261 5.48 -14.94 -2.13
N ARG A 262 6.82 -14.95 -2.17
CA ARG A 262 7.64 -13.75 -2.03
C ARG A 262 7.09 -12.68 -2.98
N ARG A 263 6.82 -11.47 -2.46
CA ARG A 263 6.23 -10.36 -3.23
C ARG A 263 6.92 -10.25 -4.59
N ASP A 264 6.11 -10.21 -5.64
CA ASP A 264 6.57 -9.93 -7.00
C ASP A 264 6.89 -8.43 -7.08
N PRO A 265 8.17 -8.03 -7.16
CA PRO A 265 8.55 -6.61 -7.18
C PRO A 265 8.05 -5.89 -8.44
N LEU A 266 7.66 -6.62 -9.49
CA LEU A 266 7.05 -6.04 -10.68
C LEU A 266 5.51 -6.02 -10.66
N GLU A 267 4.88 -6.53 -9.59
CA GLU A 267 3.43 -6.55 -9.46
C GLU A 267 2.75 -7.19 -10.69
N LEU A 268 3.28 -8.33 -11.16
CA LEU A 268 2.79 -9.03 -12.36
C LEU A 268 1.41 -9.68 -12.17
N SER A 269 0.87 -9.65 -10.95
CA SER A 269 -0.45 -10.18 -10.62
C SER A 269 -1.60 -9.19 -10.83
N THR A 270 -1.31 -7.93 -11.14
CA THR A 270 -2.30 -6.85 -11.17
C THR A 270 -2.29 -6.11 -12.51
N PRO A 271 -2.62 -6.77 -13.63
CA PRO A 271 -2.62 -6.15 -14.96
C PRO A 271 -3.57 -4.94 -15.07
N TRP A 272 -4.62 -4.90 -14.26
CA TRP A 272 -5.59 -3.80 -14.23
C TRP A 272 -4.97 -2.46 -13.81
N ILE A 273 -3.92 -2.45 -12.99
CA ILE A 273 -3.23 -1.20 -12.61
C ILE A 273 -2.57 -0.60 -13.85
N GLU A 274 -1.82 -1.39 -14.60
CA GLU A 274 -1.10 -0.92 -15.80
C GLU A 274 -2.07 -0.50 -16.91
N LEU A 275 -3.17 -1.25 -17.12
CA LEU A 275 -4.22 -0.86 -18.07
C LEU A 275 -4.91 0.44 -17.70
N MET A 276 -5.26 0.62 -16.42
CA MET A 276 -5.87 1.85 -15.94
C MET A 276 -4.91 3.03 -16.17
N LEU A 277 -3.63 2.90 -15.80
CA LEU A 277 -2.65 3.97 -15.95
C LEU A 277 -2.37 4.33 -17.41
N ILE A 278 -2.27 3.35 -18.31
CA ILE A 278 -2.01 3.62 -19.72
C ILE A 278 -3.21 4.29 -20.41
N HIS A 279 -4.44 3.82 -20.16
CA HIS A 279 -5.65 4.43 -20.73
C HIS A 279 -5.88 5.83 -20.17
N TRP A 280 -5.64 6.05 -18.87
CA TRP A 280 -5.65 7.39 -18.28
C TRP A 280 -4.65 8.31 -18.96
N ASN A 281 -3.39 7.86 -19.13
CA ASN A 281 -2.35 8.64 -19.78
C ASN A 281 -2.69 8.97 -21.24
N ARG A 282 -3.21 8.00 -22.01
CA ARG A 282 -3.64 8.22 -23.40
C ARG A 282 -4.82 9.18 -23.49
N SER A 283 -5.75 9.13 -22.54
CA SER A 283 -6.86 10.06 -22.52
C SER A 283 -6.45 11.48 -22.13
N GLN A 284 -5.72 11.64 -21.02
CA GLN A 284 -5.32 12.96 -20.51
C GLN A 284 -4.25 13.64 -21.36
N ASN A 285 -3.20 12.90 -21.75
CA ASN A 285 -2.02 13.48 -22.40
C ASN A 285 -2.02 13.33 -23.93
N LYS A 286 -2.78 12.37 -24.49
CA LYS A 286 -2.86 12.14 -25.94
C LYS A 286 -4.23 12.43 -26.54
N GLY A 287 -5.22 12.82 -25.73
CA GLY A 287 -6.56 13.20 -26.18
C GLY A 287 -7.38 12.03 -26.76
N MET A 288 -7.07 10.79 -26.38
CA MET A 288 -7.79 9.60 -26.85
C MET A 288 -9.05 9.35 -26.01
N ASP A 289 -10.14 8.92 -26.64
CA ASP A 289 -11.39 8.58 -25.94
C ASP A 289 -11.30 7.19 -25.30
N GLU A 290 -10.52 7.09 -24.23
CA GLU A 290 -10.20 5.83 -23.53
C GLU A 290 -10.56 5.84 -22.04
N MET A 291 -11.34 6.83 -21.59
CA MET A 291 -11.76 6.92 -20.18
C MET A 291 -12.63 5.74 -19.75
N ALA A 292 -13.51 5.23 -20.62
CA ALA A 292 -14.34 4.07 -20.33
C ALA A 292 -13.50 2.81 -20.06
N GLN A 293 -12.41 2.62 -20.81
CA GLN A 293 -11.47 1.51 -20.65
C GLN A 293 -10.65 1.67 -19.36
N CYS A 294 -10.27 2.91 -19.03
CA CYS A 294 -9.65 3.24 -17.75
C CYS A 294 -10.57 2.87 -16.57
N GLU A 295 -11.83 3.29 -16.61
CA GLU A 295 -12.83 2.97 -15.57
C GLU A 295 -13.10 1.47 -15.46
N TRP A 296 -13.21 0.77 -16.60
CA TRP A 296 -13.36 -0.69 -16.63
C TRP A 296 -12.21 -1.40 -15.91
N ALA A 297 -10.96 -1.08 -16.23
CA ALA A 297 -9.80 -1.68 -15.58
C ALA A 297 -9.75 -1.35 -14.08
N MET A 298 -10.04 -0.10 -13.72
CA MET A 298 -10.09 0.35 -12.33
C MET A 298 -11.15 -0.40 -11.51
N ASN A 299 -12.34 -0.61 -12.08
CA ASN A 299 -13.45 -1.31 -11.43
C ASN A 299 -13.11 -2.78 -11.18
N ILE A 300 -12.49 -3.48 -12.14
CA ILE A 300 -11.99 -4.84 -11.94
C ILE A 300 -11.02 -4.88 -10.75
N GLY A 301 -10.06 -3.96 -10.69
CA GLY A 301 -9.13 -3.90 -9.57
C GLY A 301 -9.82 -3.66 -8.22
N CYS A 302 -10.84 -2.81 -8.18
CA CYS A 302 -11.66 -2.59 -6.98
C CYS A 302 -12.46 -3.85 -6.58
N GLU A 303 -12.98 -4.61 -7.53
CA GLU A 303 -13.67 -5.90 -7.26
C GLU A 303 -12.72 -6.94 -6.65
N GLN A 304 -11.43 -6.87 -7.01
CA GLN A 304 -10.36 -7.68 -6.41
C GLN A 304 -9.82 -7.12 -5.08
N ASP A 305 -10.45 -6.07 -4.52
CA ASP A 305 -10.02 -5.32 -3.33
C ASP A 305 -8.56 -4.79 -3.44
N ASP A 306 -8.09 -4.44 -4.64
CA ASP A 306 -6.74 -3.92 -4.84
C ASP A 306 -6.58 -2.50 -4.24
N PRO A 307 -5.58 -2.27 -3.36
CA PRO A 307 -5.41 -0.99 -2.68
C PRO A 307 -5.08 0.17 -3.62
N THR A 308 -4.33 -0.11 -4.68
CA THR A 308 -3.91 0.90 -5.65
C THR A 308 -5.10 1.30 -6.51
N SER A 309 -5.89 0.33 -7.00
CA SER A 309 -7.13 0.61 -7.73
C SER A 309 -8.14 1.39 -6.89
N HIS A 310 -8.33 1.04 -5.61
CA HIS A 310 -9.18 1.83 -4.70
C HIS A 310 -8.64 3.25 -4.49
N TYR A 311 -7.31 3.42 -4.41
CA TYR A 311 -6.73 4.75 -4.28
C TYR A 311 -7.00 5.60 -5.52
N TYR A 312 -6.76 5.06 -6.72
CA TYR A 312 -7.07 5.79 -7.96
C TYR A 312 -8.57 6.07 -8.13
N ALA A 313 -9.44 5.12 -7.77
CA ALA A 313 -10.89 5.36 -7.74
C ALA A 313 -11.24 6.53 -6.82
N SER A 314 -10.61 6.64 -5.63
CA SER A 314 -10.79 7.79 -4.75
C SER A 314 -10.32 9.10 -5.38
N THR A 315 -9.24 9.09 -6.17
CA THR A 315 -8.76 10.30 -6.86
C THR A 315 -9.67 10.75 -7.99
N PHE A 316 -10.34 9.83 -8.70
CA PHE A 316 -11.21 10.18 -9.83
C PHE A 316 -12.54 10.77 -9.36
N VAL A 317 -13.07 10.30 -8.23
CA VAL A 317 -14.30 10.84 -7.62
C VAL A 317 -14.03 12.07 -6.75
N LYS A 318 -12.76 12.48 -6.60
CA LYS A 318 -12.34 13.60 -5.75
C LYS A 318 -12.90 14.90 -6.33
N ARG A 319 -13.68 15.64 -5.54
CA ARG A 319 -14.26 16.92 -5.93
C ARG A 319 -13.57 18.06 -5.19
N LEU A 320 -13.28 19.15 -5.87
CA LEU A 320 -12.73 20.36 -5.26
C LEU A 320 -13.79 21.46 -5.27
N ASP A 321 -13.83 22.25 -4.20
CA ASP A 321 -14.67 23.44 -4.13
C ASP A 321 -14.02 24.62 -4.90
N SER A 322 -14.71 25.76 -4.91
CA SER A 322 -14.24 26.99 -5.56
C SER A 322 -12.91 27.53 -5.01
N GLN A 323 -12.52 27.14 -3.79
CA GLN A 323 -11.28 27.54 -3.13
C GLN A 323 -10.17 26.48 -3.32
N GLY A 324 -10.45 25.40 -4.06
CA GLY A 324 -9.53 24.29 -4.26
C GLY A 324 -9.46 23.31 -3.08
N SER A 325 -10.33 23.43 -2.08
CA SER A 325 -10.42 22.50 -0.95
C SER A 325 -11.23 21.26 -1.33
N HIS A 326 -10.86 20.12 -0.76
CA HIS A 326 -11.49 18.85 -1.08
C HIS A 326 -12.87 18.69 -0.43
N VAL A 327 -13.87 18.44 -1.26
CA VAL A 327 -15.27 18.17 -0.91
C VAL A 327 -15.44 16.66 -0.74
N ALA A 328 -15.44 16.18 0.51
CA ALA A 328 -15.47 14.76 0.79
C ALA A 328 -16.88 14.16 0.59
N THR A 329 -16.97 13.23 -0.35
CA THR A 329 -18.17 12.43 -0.64
C THR A 329 -18.12 11.06 0.03
N SER A 330 -19.26 10.39 0.13
CA SER A 330 -19.36 9.02 0.63
C SER A 330 -18.60 8.02 -0.26
N ASP A 331 -18.65 8.22 -1.58
CA ASP A 331 -17.89 7.44 -2.56
C ASP A 331 -16.38 7.63 -2.36
N TRP A 332 -15.90 8.87 -2.23
CA TRP A 332 -14.50 9.14 -1.94
C TRP A 332 -14.08 8.47 -0.63
N LEU A 333 -14.85 8.66 0.44
CA LEU A 333 -14.53 8.14 1.78
C LEU A 333 -14.51 6.61 1.79
N TYR A 334 -15.39 5.96 1.02
CA TYR A 334 -15.38 4.51 0.83
C TYR A 334 -14.07 4.04 0.20
N HIS A 335 -13.72 4.59 -0.97
CA HIS A 335 -12.56 4.15 -1.74
C HIS A 335 -11.24 4.44 -1.00
N VAL A 336 -11.08 5.64 -0.42
CA VAL A 336 -9.87 5.99 0.33
C VAL A 336 -9.73 5.14 1.60
N THR A 337 -10.83 4.84 2.30
CA THR A 337 -10.80 3.97 3.49
C THR A 337 -10.44 2.54 3.12
N LYS A 338 -10.99 2.03 2.00
CA LYS A 338 -10.61 0.72 1.45
C LYS A 338 -9.12 0.66 1.14
N ALA A 339 -8.60 1.62 0.37
CA ALA A 339 -7.18 1.71 0.05
C ALA A 339 -6.29 1.79 1.30
N ALA A 340 -6.64 2.66 2.26
CA ALA A 340 -5.90 2.86 3.50
C ALA A 340 -5.90 1.61 4.39
N SER A 341 -7.05 0.94 4.53
CA SER A 341 -7.19 -0.30 5.32
C SER A 341 -6.44 -1.48 4.69
N SER A 342 -6.29 -1.45 3.37
CA SER A 342 -5.43 -2.32 2.57
C SER A 342 -3.98 -1.77 2.48
N GLY A 343 -3.57 -0.90 3.40
CA GLY A 343 -2.17 -0.51 3.58
C GLY A 343 -1.55 0.28 2.43
N HIS A 344 -2.36 1.05 1.70
CA HIS A 344 -1.86 2.10 0.81
C HIS A 344 -1.46 3.32 1.66
N PRO A 345 -0.17 3.68 1.75
CA PRO A 345 0.28 4.71 2.70
C PRO A 345 -0.22 6.12 2.34
N LYS A 346 -0.25 6.46 1.04
CA LYS A 346 -0.78 7.77 0.60
C LYS A 346 -2.29 7.93 0.91
N ALA A 347 -3.09 6.89 0.72
CA ALA A 347 -4.50 6.88 1.11
C ALA A 347 -4.67 7.00 2.64
N ALA A 348 -3.85 6.29 3.43
CA ALA A 348 -3.87 6.41 4.88
C ALA A 348 -3.48 7.83 5.34
N PHE A 349 -2.49 8.44 4.69
CA PHE A 349 -2.12 9.83 4.92
C PHE A 349 -3.27 10.80 4.56
N GLU A 350 -3.87 10.69 3.37
CA GLU A 350 -5.01 11.53 2.97
C GLU A 350 -6.20 11.39 3.92
N LEU A 351 -6.48 10.17 4.39
CA LEU A 351 -7.53 9.92 5.37
C LEU A 351 -7.19 10.51 6.74
N ALA A 352 -5.92 10.50 7.15
CA ALA A 352 -5.48 11.16 8.38
C ALA A 352 -5.63 12.68 8.31
N VAL A 353 -5.19 13.29 7.20
CA VAL A 353 -5.36 14.74 6.94
C VAL A 353 -6.83 15.10 6.97
N PHE A 354 -7.67 14.33 6.27
CA PHE A 354 -9.11 14.51 6.28
C PHE A 354 -9.70 14.48 7.69
N TYR A 355 -9.38 13.47 8.51
CA TYR A 355 -9.94 13.42 9.86
C TYR A 355 -9.42 14.55 10.76
N ALA A 356 -8.19 15.01 10.58
CA ALA A 356 -7.62 16.10 11.38
C ALA A 356 -8.18 17.48 10.98
N GLU A 357 -8.36 17.73 9.68
CA GLU A 357 -8.66 19.08 9.15
C GLU A 357 -10.14 19.29 8.79
N SER A 358 -10.96 18.24 8.71
CA SER A 358 -12.38 18.37 8.36
C SER A 358 -13.25 18.89 9.51
N GLY A 359 -14.20 19.76 9.17
CA GLY A 359 -15.19 20.30 10.10
C GLY A 359 -16.39 19.39 10.32
N TRP A 360 -17.37 19.85 11.08
CA TRP A 360 -18.73 19.33 11.01
C TRP A 360 -19.55 20.18 10.03
N LYS A 361 -20.31 19.62 9.07
CA LYS A 361 -20.41 18.21 8.62
C LYS A 361 -19.20 17.86 7.74
N TYR A 362 -18.73 16.60 7.73
CA TYR A 362 -17.53 16.22 6.93
C TYR A 362 -17.82 15.29 5.74
N ILE A 363 -19.07 14.89 5.53
CA ILE A 363 -19.51 14.19 4.32
C ILE A 363 -20.57 15.09 3.69
N GLU A 364 -20.36 15.52 2.46
CA GLU A 364 -21.29 16.46 1.82
C GLU A 364 -22.53 15.76 1.26
N ASP A 365 -22.39 14.49 0.86
CA ASP A 365 -23.50 13.71 0.34
C ASP A 365 -24.65 13.59 1.34
N GLU A 366 -25.87 13.67 0.83
CA GLU A 366 -27.05 13.32 1.60
C GLU A 366 -27.17 11.79 1.72
N PRO A 367 -27.37 11.25 2.94
CA PRO A 367 -27.65 9.83 3.10
C PRO A 367 -28.92 9.43 2.33
N PRO A 368 -28.93 8.28 1.62
CA PRO A 368 -30.13 7.74 1.00
C PRO A 368 -31.30 7.55 1.99
N ASP A 369 -32.54 7.71 1.53
CA ASP A 369 -33.73 7.64 2.40
C ASP A 369 -33.85 6.32 3.19
N HIS A 370 -33.43 5.20 2.62
CA HIS A 370 -33.47 3.89 3.28
C HIS A 370 -32.44 3.72 4.42
N ILE A 371 -31.52 4.68 4.58
CA ILE A 371 -30.44 4.70 5.57
C ILE A 371 -30.73 5.67 6.72
N LYS A 372 -31.60 6.66 6.50
CA LYS A 372 -32.00 7.64 7.51
C LYS A 372 -32.84 6.96 8.62
N PRO A 373 -32.79 7.46 9.87
CA PRO A 373 -32.09 8.67 10.31
C PRO A 373 -30.61 8.45 10.60
N THR A 374 -29.79 9.44 10.25
CA THR A 374 -28.36 9.52 10.57
C THR A 374 -27.99 10.88 11.16
N PRO A 375 -26.81 11.01 11.80
CA PRO A 375 -26.29 12.31 12.23
C PRO A 375 -26.02 13.28 11.06
N PHE A 376 -25.94 12.77 9.83
CA PHE A 376 -25.57 13.51 8.61
C PHE A 376 -26.78 13.96 7.80
N ASP A 377 -28.00 13.63 8.23
CA ASP A 377 -29.20 13.99 7.50
C ASP A 377 -29.27 15.52 7.36
N SER A 378 -29.29 16.00 6.12
CA SER A 378 -29.57 17.40 5.85
C SER A 378 -31.07 17.64 5.87
N TYR A 379 -31.91 16.61 5.63
CA TYR A 379 -33.37 16.60 5.74
C TYR A 379 -33.91 15.19 6.07
N PRO A 380 -35.13 15.04 6.64
CA PRO A 380 -35.71 13.73 6.92
C PRO A 380 -35.95 12.89 5.65
N ALA A 381 -36.09 11.57 5.82
CA ALA A 381 -36.49 10.67 4.74
C ALA A 381 -37.90 10.99 4.24
N LYS A 382 -38.17 10.65 2.98
CA LYS A 382 -39.54 10.68 2.43
C LYS A 382 -40.47 9.88 3.32
N SER A 383 -41.57 10.50 3.74
CA SER A 383 -42.61 9.81 4.48
C SER A 383 -43.11 8.65 3.62
N ALA A 384 -43.01 7.42 4.13
CA ALA A 384 -43.66 6.26 3.56
C ALA A 384 -45.11 6.63 3.19
N THR A 385 -45.53 6.33 1.96
CA THR A 385 -46.92 6.57 1.53
C THR A 385 -47.88 5.95 2.55
N PHE A 386 -49.08 6.51 2.68
CA PHE A 386 -50.10 5.99 3.61
C PHE A 386 -50.30 4.48 3.48
N GLU A 387 -50.11 3.92 2.28
CA GLU A 387 -50.11 2.47 2.01
C GLU A 387 -48.98 1.71 2.71
N ASP A 388 -47.74 2.20 2.70
CA ASP A 388 -46.61 1.56 3.40
C ASP A 388 -46.75 1.68 4.93
N ALA A 389 -47.29 2.80 5.42
CA ALA A 389 -47.61 2.95 6.84
C ALA A 389 -48.73 1.99 7.28
N LEU A 390 -49.74 1.77 6.43
CA LEU A 390 -50.86 0.86 6.69
C LEU A 390 -50.43 -0.62 6.56
N LEU A 391 -49.53 -0.94 5.63
CA LEU A 391 -48.89 -2.26 5.50
C LEU A 391 -47.98 -2.59 6.70
N SER A 392 -47.22 -1.61 7.20
CA SER A 392 -46.41 -1.76 8.40
C SER A 392 -47.28 -1.87 9.67
N LEU A 393 -48.38 -1.12 9.77
CA LEU A 393 -49.32 -1.17 10.90
C LEU A 393 -50.10 -2.50 10.93
N MET A 394 -50.38 -3.08 9.77
CA MET A 394 -51.00 -4.40 9.63
C MET A 394 -49.99 -5.57 9.75
N GLY A 395 -48.71 -5.31 10.03
CA GLY A 395 -47.68 -6.35 10.17
C GLY A 395 -47.36 -7.12 8.88
N MET A 396 -47.85 -6.63 7.74
CA MET A 396 -47.72 -7.28 6.43
C MET A 396 -46.31 -7.06 5.83
N ASP A 397 -45.57 -6.05 6.28
CA ASP A 397 -44.18 -5.80 5.85
C ASP A 397 -43.22 -6.95 6.20
N PHE A 398 -43.43 -7.60 7.35
CA PHE A 398 -42.66 -8.78 7.73
C PHE A 398 -43.02 -9.98 6.85
N LEU A 399 -44.31 -10.15 6.53
CA LEU A 399 -44.81 -11.20 5.63
C LEU A 399 -44.28 -11.03 4.20
N PHE A 400 -44.31 -9.82 3.64
CA PHE A 400 -43.79 -9.54 2.29
C PHE A 400 -42.26 -9.59 2.21
N SER A 401 -41.54 -9.21 3.27
CA SER A 401 -40.08 -9.37 3.35
C SER A 401 -39.68 -10.85 3.53
N PHE A 402 -40.43 -11.61 4.33
CA PHE A 402 -40.20 -13.05 4.55
C PHE A 402 -40.53 -13.89 3.29
N LEU A 403 -41.54 -13.47 2.52
CA LEU A 403 -41.92 -14.08 1.23
C LEU A 403 -41.07 -13.59 0.04
N GLY A 404 -40.10 -12.69 0.25
CA GLY A 404 -39.19 -12.20 -0.80
C GLY A 404 -39.86 -11.28 -1.84
N LEU A 405 -41.07 -10.77 -1.55
CA LEU A 405 -41.85 -9.92 -2.47
C LEU A 405 -41.49 -8.43 -2.37
N LYS A 406 -40.87 -7.99 -1.26
CA LYS A 406 -40.18 -6.69 -1.18
C LYS A 406 -38.67 -6.92 -1.28
N THR A 407 -38.09 -6.65 -2.44
CA THR A 407 -36.64 -6.46 -2.58
C THR A 407 -36.29 -5.15 -1.88
N ARG A 408 -35.87 -5.20 -0.60
CA ARG A 408 -35.10 -4.07 -0.05
C ARG A 408 -33.96 -3.80 -1.03
N ALA A 409 -33.84 -2.55 -1.49
CA ALA A 409 -32.73 -2.15 -2.34
C ALA A 409 -31.44 -2.62 -1.65
N LYS A 410 -30.66 -3.45 -2.36
CA LYS A 410 -29.44 -4.02 -1.81
C LYS A 410 -28.51 -2.84 -1.56
N ALA A 411 -28.22 -2.53 -0.30
CA ALA A 411 -27.40 -1.38 0.04
C ALA A 411 -26.07 -1.45 -0.72
N LYS A 412 -25.70 -0.36 -1.39
CA LYS A 412 -24.42 -0.30 -2.10
C LYS A 412 -23.28 -0.40 -1.08
N PRO A 413 -22.12 -0.99 -1.42
CA PRO A 413 -20.98 -1.02 -0.50
C PRO A 413 -20.59 0.36 0.05
N GLN A 414 -20.72 1.41 -0.75
CA GLN A 414 -20.43 2.81 -0.40
C GLN A 414 -21.39 3.36 0.65
N GLU A 415 -22.64 2.89 0.65
CA GLU A 415 -23.65 3.26 1.63
C GLU A 415 -23.31 2.76 3.05
N SER A 416 -22.44 1.76 3.16
CA SER A 416 -21.94 1.31 4.46
C SER A 416 -21.18 2.42 5.19
N VAL A 417 -20.64 3.42 4.50
CA VAL A 417 -19.93 4.56 5.12
C VAL A 417 -20.83 5.30 6.11
N PHE A 418 -22.12 5.46 5.82
CA PHE A 418 -23.09 6.10 6.72
C PHE A 418 -23.43 5.29 7.98
N HIS A 419 -23.03 4.01 8.03
CA HIS A 419 -23.23 3.14 9.19
C HIS A 419 -21.91 2.68 9.85
N SER A 420 -20.79 2.71 9.12
CA SER A 420 -19.52 2.05 9.48
C SER A 420 -18.30 2.96 9.47
N ALA A 421 -18.38 4.16 8.86
CA ALA A 421 -17.34 5.14 9.09
C ALA A 421 -17.32 5.45 10.58
N ILE A 422 -16.15 5.37 11.20
CA ILE A 422 -15.98 5.83 12.57
C ILE A 422 -16.49 7.27 12.56
N PHE A 423 -17.52 7.55 13.37
CA PHE A 423 -18.11 8.87 13.52
C PHE A 423 -17.49 9.54 14.75
N PRO A 424 -16.25 10.07 14.67
CA PRO A 424 -15.67 10.81 15.77
C PRO A 424 -16.46 12.09 15.98
N THR A 425 -17.12 12.18 17.14
CA THR A 425 -18.04 13.26 17.47
C THR A 425 -17.33 14.48 18.06
N THR A 426 -16.05 14.37 18.38
CA THR A 426 -15.23 15.44 18.95
C THR A 426 -13.95 15.63 18.17
N ALA A 427 -13.40 16.85 18.20
CA ALA A 427 -12.11 17.18 17.59
C ALA A 427 -10.98 16.26 18.10
N ALA A 428 -10.98 15.96 19.41
CA ALA A 428 -10.02 15.02 20.00
C ALA A 428 -10.19 13.58 19.48
N ALA A 429 -11.44 13.09 19.33
CA ALA A 429 -11.68 11.76 18.77
C ALA A 429 -11.24 11.68 17.29
N ARG A 430 -11.42 12.77 16.53
CA ARG A 430 -10.96 12.91 15.15
C ARG A 430 -9.44 12.82 15.05
N HIS A 431 -8.72 13.61 15.85
CA HIS A 431 -7.26 13.52 15.94
C HIS A 431 -6.80 12.10 16.33
N ALA A 432 -7.48 11.44 17.26
CA ALA A 432 -7.16 10.06 17.64
C ALA A 432 -7.33 9.06 16.47
N VAL A 433 -8.32 9.26 15.59
CA VAL A 433 -8.49 8.47 14.36
C VAL A 433 -7.40 8.81 13.34
N ALA A 434 -7.10 10.09 13.15
CA ALA A 434 -6.03 10.54 12.28
C ALA A 434 -4.67 9.92 12.67
N TYR A 435 -4.32 9.90 13.97
CA TYR A 435 -3.09 9.25 14.44
C TYR A 435 -3.02 7.76 14.09
N LYS A 436 -4.15 7.03 14.15
CA LYS A 436 -4.18 5.60 13.76
C LYS A 436 -3.91 5.40 12.28
N TRP A 437 -4.38 6.31 11.43
CA TRP A 437 -4.08 6.27 10.01
C TRP A 437 -2.64 6.70 9.71
N LEU A 438 -2.10 7.66 10.46
CA LEU A 438 -0.67 8.01 10.41
C LEU A 438 0.21 6.84 10.85
N ASP A 439 -0.20 6.02 11.82
CA ASP A 439 0.54 4.79 12.19
C ASP A 439 0.68 3.84 10.99
N VAL A 440 -0.36 3.72 10.14
CA VAL A 440 -0.29 2.91 8.92
C VAL A 440 0.72 3.50 7.93
N ALA A 441 0.64 4.80 7.64
CA ALA A 441 1.53 5.46 6.68
C ALA A 441 3.00 5.48 7.15
N THR A 442 3.23 5.80 8.44
CA THR A 442 4.57 5.81 9.05
C THR A 442 5.16 4.40 9.18
N GLY A 443 4.34 3.36 9.34
CA GLY A 443 4.77 1.97 9.27
C GLY A 443 5.42 1.58 7.93
N TYR A 444 5.08 2.30 6.86
CA TYR A 444 5.69 2.15 5.53
C TYR A 444 6.78 3.19 5.23
N CYS A 445 7.20 3.97 6.23
CA CYS A 445 8.20 5.03 6.06
C CYS A 445 7.80 6.11 5.02
N TYR A 446 6.50 6.42 4.94
CA TYR A 446 5.99 7.52 4.10
C TYR A 446 6.30 8.88 4.76
N ALA A 447 7.26 9.62 4.20
CA ALA A 447 7.83 10.81 4.85
C ALA A 447 6.81 11.93 5.18
N PRO A 448 5.84 12.27 4.30
CA PRO A 448 4.84 13.30 4.61
C PRO A 448 4.05 13.02 5.89
N ALA A 449 3.80 11.74 6.20
CA ALA A 449 3.07 11.37 7.41
C ALA A 449 3.84 11.68 8.70
N PHE A 450 5.18 11.61 8.69
CA PHE A 450 5.98 12.00 9.85
C PHE A 450 5.90 13.51 10.12
N LEU A 451 6.01 14.32 9.07
CA LEU A 451 5.90 15.78 9.19
C LEU A 451 4.52 16.21 9.69
N PHE A 452 3.45 15.68 9.09
CA PHE A 452 2.09 16.00 9.49
C PHE A 452 1.79 15.57 10.93
N ARG A 453 2.27 14.39 11.33
CA ARG A 453 2.16 13.93 12.72
C ARG A 453 2.87 14.86 13.70
N ALA A 454 4.06 15.36 13.35
CA ALA A 454 4.76 16.34 14.16
C ALA A 454 3.96 17.63 14.31
N ARG A 455 3.35 18.14 13.21
CA ARG A 455 2.48 19.33 13.25
C ARG A 455 1.30 19.13 14.21
N MET A 456 0.56 18.03 14.07
CA MET A 456 -0.56 17.71 14.97
C MET A 456 -0.16 17.60 16.45
N LEU A 457 1.07 17.16 16.75
CA LEU A 457 1.58 17.06 18.12
C LEU A 457 2.04 18.41 18.69
N LEU A 458 2.23 19.43 17.85
CA LEU A 458 2.64 20.79 18.25
C LEU A 458 1.47 21.77 18.36
N GLU A 459 0.34 21.45 17.74
CA GLU A 459 -0.89 22.22 17.85
C GLU A 459 -1.31 22.41 19.31
N LYS A 460 -1.56 23.66 19.70
CA LYS A 460 -1.95 24.01 21.07
C LYS A 460 -3.42 23.71 21.34
N THR A 461 -4.25 23.92 20.34
CA THR A 461 -5.71 23.82 20.40
C THR A 461 -6.21 23.03 19.19
N LEU A 462 -7.39 22.43 19.32
CA LEU A 462 -8.07 21.69 18.26
C LEU A 462 -9.26 22.50 17.79
N TRP A 463 -9.56 22.47 16.49
CA TRP A 463 -10.66 23.23 15.93
C TRP A 463 -12.01 22.80 16.52
N ALA A 464 -12.68 23.71 17.24
CA ALA A 464 -13.98 23.45 17.86
C ALA A 464 -15.08 23.14 16.83
N GLY A 465 -14.97 23.69 15.62
CA GLY A 465 -15.88 23.43 14.50
C GLY A 465 -15.89 21.98 14.02
N ALA A 466 -14.93 21.16 14.44
CA ALA A 466 -14.92 19.72 14.16
C ALA A 466 -15.85 18.91 15.10
N ASN A 467 -16.32 19.50 16.20
CA ASN A 467 -17.25 18.84 17.13
C ASN A 467 -18.64 18.72 16.51
N ALA A 468 -19.23 17.52 16.62
CA ALA A 468 -20.61 17.31 16.21
C ALA A 468 -21.57 18.06 17.15
N PRO A 469 -22.55 18.81 16.62
CA PRO A 469 -23.52 19.52 17.42
C PRO A 469 -24.40 18.51 18.18
N ASN A 470 -24.83 18.89 19.40
CA ASN A 470 -25.69 18.04 20.24
C ASN A 470 -26.98 17.61 19.53
N ALA A 471 -27.50 18.43 18.61
CA ALA A 471 -28.68 18.10 17.82
C ALA A 471 -28.46 16.89 16.90
N ALA A 472 -27.28 16.81 16.25
CA ALA A 472 -26.90 15.65 15.43
C ALA A 472 -26.70 14.38 16.29
N LEU A 473 -26.04 14.52 17.45
CA LEU A 473 -25.79 13.40 18.37
C LEU A 473 -27.06 12.82 19.00
N SER A 474 -28.04 13.67 19.27
CA SER A 474 -29.34 13.26 19.82
C SER A 474 -30.35 12.86 18.74
N LEU A 475 -29.97 12.90 17.46
CA LEU A 475 -30.85 12.71 16.31
C LEU A 475 -32.12 13.56 16.40
N SER A 476 -32.00 14.77 16.97
CA SER A 476 -33.14 15.67 17.13
C SER A 476 -33.45 16.39 15.81
N PRO A 477 -34.68 16.93 15.63
CA PRO A 477 -35.03 17.67 14.42
C PRO A 477 -34.14 18.90 14.16
N GLY A 478 -33.49 19.44 15.18
CA GLY A 478 -32.57 20.57 15.04
C GLY A 478 -31.22 20.24 14.37
N ARG A 479 -31.03 19.00 13.89
CA ARG A 479 -29.79 18.58 13.20
C ARG A 479 -29.76 18.94 11.71
N TYR A 480 -30.92 19.16 11.12
CA TYR A 480 -31.05 19.34 9.68
C TYR A 480 -30.51 20.72 9.26
N THR A 481 -29.66 20.75 8.23
CA THR A 481 -28.91 21.94 7.78
C THR A 481 -29.19 22.39 6.33
N TYR A 482 -30.00 21.62 5.60
CA TYR A 482 -30.69 21.90 4.33
C TYR A 482 -30.00 22.63 3.16
N ALA A 483 -29.50 21.87 2.17
CA ALA A 483 -29.46 22.30 0.77
C ALA A 483 -29.56 21.08 -0.19
N SER A 484 -30.61 20.25 -0.25
CA SER A 484 -32.06 20.50 -0.22
C SER A 484 -32.81 19.15 -0.30
N GLU A 485 -34.05 19.02 0.19
CA GLU A 485 -35.11 18.57 -0.74
C GLU A 485 -36.14 19.70 -0.79
N GLU A 486 -35.92 20.53 -1.82
CA GLU A 486 -36.46 21.88 -2.08
C GLU A 486 -36.37 22.81 -0.86
N ASP A 487 -35.12 22.96 -0.39
CA ASP A 487 -34.65 23.57 0.85
C ASP A 487 -35.61 23.35 2.00
N TYR A 488 -35.91 22.07 2.11
CA TYR A 488 -36.88 21.47 3.00
C TYR A 488 -38.20 22.20 2.96
N HIS A 489 -38.75 22.19 1.75
CA HIS A 489 -39.95 22.86 1.31
C HIS A 489 -40.06 24.33 1.78
N ALA A 490 -38.95 25.05 1.58
CA ALA A 490 -38.77 26.52 1.57
C ALA A 490 -38.76 27.28 2.90
N GLY A 491 -38.40 26.63 4.00
CA GLY A 491 -37.93 27.30 5.23
C GLY A 491 -36.42 27.58 5.21
N VAL A 492 -35.92 28.10 4.08
CA VAL A 492 -34.52 28.07 3.59
C VAL A 492 -33.47 28.55 4.60
N SER A 493 -32.50 27.70 4.95
CA SER A 493 -31.16 28.23 5.26
C SER A 493 -30.04 27.24 4.93
N VAL A 494 -29.13 27.68 4.05
CA VAL A 494 -27.69 27.74 4.33
C VAL A 494 -27.24 29.17 4.01
N SER A 495 -26.73 29.92 4.99
CA SER A 495 -25.88 31.10 4.71
C SER A 495 -24.48 30.79 5.23
N HIS A 496 -23.56 30.48 4.32
CA HIS A 496 -22.20 30.03 4.61
C HIS A 496 -21.27 31.08 5.27
N ASN A 497 -21.81 32.12 5.92
CA ASN A 497 -21.03 33.11 6.67
C ASN A 497 -21.36 33.21 8.18
N GLU A 498 -22.38 32.51 8.70
CA GLU A 498 -22.85 32.70 10.09
C GLU A 498 -22.81 31.43 10.98
N GLN A 499 -22.10 30.38 10.58
CA GLN A 499 -21.46 29.48 11.56
C GLN A 499 -20.13 30.04 12.08
N SER A 500 -19.78 31.27 11.68
CA SER A 500 -18.79 32.10 12.40
C SER A 500 -19.43 32.98 13.49
N SER A 501 -20.76 32.99 13.67
CA SER A 501 -21.43 33.93 14.59
C SER A 501 -22.34 33.29 15.65
N LYS A 502 -22.37 31.96 15.79
CA LYS A 502 -22.95 31.29 16.97
C LYS A 502 -21.85 30.85 17.93
N GLU A 503 -21.45 31.84 18.74
CA GLU A 503 -20.47 31.78 19.84
C GLU A 503 -19.05 31.44 19.36
N ASP A 504 -18.09 32.30 19.72
CA ASP A 504 -16.67 31.97 19.75
C ASP A 504 -16.47 30.76 20.71
N VAL A 505 -16.83 29.56 20.27
CA VAL A 505 -16.55 28.34 21.01
C VAL A 505 -15.05 28.19 20.97
N ALA A 506 -14.40 28.62 22.06
CA ALA A 506 -12.96 28.58 22.18
C ALA A 506 -12.46 27.17 21.83
N ASP A 507 -11.47 27.12 20.94
CA ASP A 507 -10.87 25.86 20.52
C ASP A 507 -10.37 25.08 21.74
N PRO A 508 -10.84 23.83 21.95
CA PRO A 508 -10.39 23.03 23.09
C PRO A 508 -8.89 22.79 23.02
N PRO A 509 -8.20 22.66 24.18
CA PRO A 509 -6.78 22.32 24.19
C PRO A 509 -6.54 20.95 23.54
N ASN A 510 -5.42 20.81 22.84
CA ASN A 510 -5.02 19.54 22.24
C ASN A 510 -4.51 18.57 23.32
N PRO A 511 -5.24 17.47 23.64
CA PRO A 511 -4.84 16.54 24.68
C PRO A 511 -3.66 15.64 24.26
N PHE A 512 -3.33 15.62 22.97
CA PHE A 512 -2.24 14.81 22.41
C PHE A 512 -0.93 15.59 22.28
N ARG A 513 -0.94 16.90 22.57
CA ARG A 513 0.25 17.74 22.39
C ARG A 513 1.44 17.15 23.13
N ASN A 514 2.52 16.91 22.40
CA ASN A 514 3.75 16.34 22.95
C ASN A 514 4.95 16.76 22.10
N GLU A 515 5.73 17.70 22.62
CA GLU A 515 6.87 18.29 21.91
C GLU A 515 8.02 17.29 21.72
N GLU A 516 8.25 16.39 22.68
CA GLU A 516 9.31 15.37 22.55
C GLU A 516 8.96 14.31 21.49
N ALA A 517 7.69 13.90 21.43
CA ALA A 517 7.21 13.03 20.35
C ALA A 517 7.27 13.75 18.99
N ALA A 518 6.95 15.04 18.94
CA ALA A 518 7.07 15.84 17.72
C ALA A 518 8.53 15.90 17.23
N LYS A 519 9.50 16.16 18.13
CA LYS A 519 10.94 16.11 17.80
C LYS A 519 11.35 14.74 17.25
N ALA A 520 10.84 13.65 17.82
CA ALA A 520 11.12 12.30 17.32
C ALA A 520 10.59 12.08 15.90
N TYR A 521 9.43 12.62 15.54
CA TYR A 521 8.91 12.53 14.17
C TYR A 521 9.59 13.50 13.20
N LEU A 522 9.96 14.71 13.63
CA LEU A 522 10.78 15.62 12.83
C LEU A 522 12.12 14.97 12.48
N ARG A 523 12.77 14.31 13.46
CA ARG A 523 13.99 13.51 13.23
C ARG A 523 13.84 12.50 12.08
N GLU A 524 12.68 11.85 11.96
CA GLU A 524 12.42 10.92 10.86
C GLU A 524 12.37 11.60 9.50
N VAL A 525 11.86 12.83 9.41
CA VAL A 525 11.90 13.63 8.18
C VAL A 525 13.34 13.97 7.79
N PHE A 526 14.20 14.31 8.77
CA PHE A 526 15.64 14.52 8.53
C PHE A 526 16.32 13.25 8.00
N TYR A 527 16.02 12.08 8.55
CA TYR A 527 16.57 10.81 8.04
C TYR A 527 16.05 10.43 6.65
N ALA A 528 14.79 10.76 6.33
CA ALA A 528 14.24 10.56 5.00
C ALA A 528 14.97 11.44 3.96
N HIS A 529 15.26 12.69 4.30
CA HIS A 529 16.05 13.61 3.47
C HIS A 529 17.49 13.09 3.29
N GLU A 530 18.13 12.66 4.37
CA GLU A 530 19.48 12.06 4.33
C GLU A 530 19.51 10.80 3.45
N ALA A 531 18.49 9.94 3.52
CA ALA A 531 18.36 8.79 2.62
C ALA A 531 18.27 9.22 1.14
N ASN A 532 17.54 10.29 0.84
CA ASN A 532 17.44 10.83 -0.52
C ASN A 532 18.78 11.40 -1.02
N ASP A 533 19.47 12.18 -0.19
CA ASP A 533 20.80 12.71 -0.49
C ASP A 533 21.80 11.58 -0.79
N TYR A 534 21.81 10.54 0.04
CA TYR A 534 22.65 9.36 -0.18
C TYR A 534 22.30 8.63 -1.47
N ALA A 535 21.02 8.49 -1.79
CA ALA A 535 20.60 7.92 -3.07
C ALA A 535 21.14 8.75 -4.25
N GLY A 536 21.05 10.08 -4.16
CA GLY A 536 21.62 11.00 -5.15
C GLY A 536 23.15 10.92 -5.25
N HIS A 537 23.87 10.81 -4.13
CA HIS A 537 25.33 10.66 -4.11
C HIS A 537 25.79 9.33 -4.68
N ALA A 538 25.17 8.21 -4.29
CA ALA A 538 25.45 6.90 -4.83
C ALA A 538 25.25 6.87 -6.36
N ARG A 539 24.14 7.45 -6.85
CA ARG A 539 23.88 7.63 -8.30
C ARG A 539 25.01 8.41 -9.00
N ARG A 540 25.50 9.50 -8.39
CA ARG A 540 26.59 10.33 -8.94
C ARG A 540 27.95 9.63 -8.93
N LEU A 541 28.31 8.95 -7.84
CA LEU A 541 29.56 8.18 -7.72
C LEU A 541 29.60 7.06 -8.76
N TYR A 542 28.50 6.30 -8.87
CA TYR A 542 28.35 5.28 -9.89
C TYR A 542 28.51 5.86 -11.31
N ALA A 543 27.86 7.00 -11.62
CA ALA A 543 28.02 7.67 -12.91
C ALA A 543 29.48 8.11 -13.19
N LYS A 544 30.22 8.53 -12.15
CA LYS A 544 31.63 8.92 -12.24
C LYS A 544 32.55 7.72 -12.47
N SER A 545 32.40 6.63 -11.70
CA SER A 545 33.19 5.40 -11.85
C SER A 545 32.98 4.73 -13.21
N ARG A 546 31.78 4.86 -13.79
CA ARG A 546 31.50 4.42 -15.15
C ARG A 546 32.22 5.27 -16.20
N ARG A 547 32.29 6.59 -16.02
CA ARG A 547 33.00 7.50 -16.94
C ARG A 547 34.52 7.31 -16.87
N SER A 548 35.07 6.91 -15.71
CA SER A 548 36.52 6.69 -15.54
C SER A 548 37.00 5.32 -16.02
N GLY A 549 36.10 4.42 -16.42
CA GLY A 549 36.47 3.07 -16.89
C GLY A 549 37.04 2.15 -15.80
N GLN A 550 37.08 2.58 -14.53
CA GLN A 550 37.56 1.79 -13.40
C GLN A 550 36.57 0.73 -12.92
N TRP A 551 35.35 0.70 -13.47
CA TRP A 551 34.29 -0.16 -12.98
C TRP A 551 34.22 -1.49 -13.75
N GLN A 552 34.53 -2.61 -13.06
CA GLN A 552 34.44 -3.98 -13.58
C GLN A 552 33.35 -4.84 -12.90
N GLY A 553 32.56 -4.28 -11.98
CA GLY A 553 31.53 -5.02 -11.23
C GLY A 553 30.13 -4.98 -11.86
N GLU A 554 29.27 -5.95 -11.53
CA GLU A 554 27.86 -5.96 -11.94
C GLU A 554 27.00 -5.01 -11.07
N GLU A 555 26.07 -4.30 -11.71
CA GLU A 555 25.34 -3.15 -11.14
C GLU A 555 24.30 -3.45 -10.07
N GLU A 556 23.75 -4.67 -10.03
CA GLU A 556 22.71 -5.04 -9.06
C GLU A 556 23.27 -5.29 -7.66
N VAL A 557 24.56 -5.67 -7.57
CA VAL A 557 25.26 -5.91 -6.30
C VAL A 557 25.37 -4.61 -5.50
N LEU A 558 25.40 -3.48 -6.20
CA LEU A 558 25.57 -2.16 -5.62
C LEU A 558 24.35 -1.69 -4.83
N GLU A 559 23.11 -1.94 -5.25
CA GLU A 559 21.97 -1.32 -4.56
C GLU A 559 21.91 -1.78 -3.10
N GLU A 560 21.82 -3.07 -2.80
CA GLU A 560 21.69 -3.53 -1.41
C GLU A 560 22.98 -3.35 -0.58
N GLN A 561 24.19 -3.47 -1.18
CA GLN A 561 25.47 -3.27 -0.49
C GLN A 561 25.84 -1.79 -0.27
N LEU A 562 25.41 -0.87 -1.13
CA LEU A 562 25.55 0.56 -0.87
C LEU A 562 24.75 0.91 0.38
N TRP A 563 23.54 0.35 0.53
CA TRP A 563 22.66 0.68 1.65
C TRP A 563 23.08 0.04 2.98
N SER A 564 23.80 -1.08 2.95
CA SER A 564 24.16 -1.83 4.17
C SER A 564 25.15 -1.10 5.08
N ASN A 565 25.85 -0.10 4.57
CA ASN A 565 26.80 0.70 5.33
C ASN A 565 26.14 1.87 6.08
N PHE A 566 24.86 2.14 5.85
CA PHE A 566 24.14 3.20 6.54
C PHE A 566 23.57 2.72 7.88
N GLY A 567 23.42 3.65 8.82
CA GLY A 567 22.76 3.37 10.09
C GLY A 567 21.30 2.91 9.86
N PRO A 568 20.75 2.10 10.79
CA PRO A 568 19.42 1.50 10.63
C PRO A 568 18.30 2.54 10.44
N ASN A 569 18.49 3.76 10.95
CA ASN A 569 17.54 4.86 10.83
C ASN A 569 17.38 5.39 9.40
N VAL A 570 18.42 5.31 8.59
CA VAL A 570 18.39 5.73 7.17
C VAL A 570 18.02 4.55 6.29
N GLN A 571 18.56 3.36 6.59
CA GLN A 571 18.34 2.13 5.81
C GLN A 571 16.85 1.76 5.67
N LYS A 572 16.04 2.03 6.71
CA LYS A 572 14.60 1.71 6.68
C LYS A 572 13.82 2.40 5.55
N PHE A 573 14.27 3.55 5.07
CA PHE A 573 13.62 4.29 3.97
C PHE A 573 13.86 3.65 2.59
N PHE A 574 14.82 2.73 2.47
CA PHE A 574 15.07 1.95 1.25
C PHE A 574 14.30 0.63 1.20
N ARG A 575 13.57 0.31 2.27
CA ARG A 575 12.85 -0.95 2.42
C ARG A 575 11.72 -1.12 1.40
N PHE A 576 11.04 -0.02 1.09
CA PHE A 576 9.91 0.03 0.17
C PHE A 576 10.17 1.11 -0.90
N PRO A 577 10.96 0.80 -1.95
CA PRO A 577 11.33 1.77 -2.98
C PRO A 577 10.12 2.46 -3.61
N GLU A 578 9.05 1.72 -3.86
CA GLU A 578 7.81 2.24 -4.45
C GLU A 578 7.09 3.26 -3.56
N ILE A 579 7.27 3.19 -2.24
CA ILE A 579 6.70 4.19 -1.31
C ILE A 579 7.57 5.44 -1.31
N ARG A 580 8.89 5.28 -1.43
CA ARG A 580 9.79 6.43 -1.57
C ARG A 580 9.54 7.19 -2.87
N GLU A 581 9.33 6.48 -3.98
CA GLU A 581 8.95 7.07 -5.26
C GLU A 581 7.68 7.95 -5.16
N MET A 582 6.77 7.68 -4.22
CA MET A 582 5.56 8.51 -4.02
C MET A 582 5.82 9.91 -3.46
N TYR A 583 6.97 10.16 -2.82
CA TYR A 583 7.30 11.45 -2.20
C TYR A 583 8.72 11.96 -2.52
N GLU A 584 9.47 11.27 -3.39
CA GLU A 584 10.87 11.62 -3.72
C GLU A 584 10.96 13.06 -4.26
N ASP A 585 9.96 13.51 -5.01
CA ASP A 585 9.91 14.88 -5.56
C ASP A 585 9.52 15.94 -4.51
N GLU A 586 8.88 15.53 -3.40
CA GLU A 586 8.40 16.43 -2.33
C GLU A 586 9.41 16.57 -1.19
N ILE A 587 10.45 15.71 -1.14
CA ILE A 587 11.32 15.56 0.03
C ILE A 587 12.07 16.84 0.43
N GLU A 588 12.46 17.67 -0.54
CA GLU A 588 13.09 18.97 -0.27
C GLU A 588 12.11 19.96 0.37
N SER A 589 10.85 19.99 -0.08
CA SER A 589 9.82 20.83 0.54
C SER A 589 9.52 20.38 1.97
N LEU A 590 9.36 19.07 2.17
CA LEU A 590 9.14 18.49 3.51
C LEU A 590 10.31 18.81 4.45
N TYR A 591 11.52 18.80 3.92
CA TYR A 591 12.73 19.12 4.66
C TYR A 591 12.77 20.59 5.10
N GLU A 592 12.46 21.53 4.21
CA GLU A 592 12.40 22.95 4.55
C GLU A 592 11.26 23.25 5.54
N GLU A 593 10.09 22.61 5.39
CA GLU A 593 9.00 22.71 6.36
C GLU A 593 9.39 22.19 7.74
N ALA A 594 10.11 21.06 7.81
CA ALA A 594 10.62 20.52 9.06
C ALA A 594 11.60 21.48 9.76
N LYS A 595 12.47 22.16 9.00
CA LYS A 595 13.33 23.22 9.56
C LYS A 595 12.51 24.40 10.07
N GLY A 596 11.54 24.86 9.29
CA GLY A 596 10.65 25.95 9.69
C GLY A 596 9.96 25.67 11.02
N LEU A 597 9.49 24.44 11.24
CA LEU A 597 8.95 24.01 12.53
C LEU A 597 10.01 23.99 13.64
N CYS A 598 11.21 23.48 13.37
CA CYS A 598 12.29 23.48 14.35
C CYS A 598 12.69 24.91 14.76
N ASP A 599 12.80 25.83 13.82
CA ASP A 599 13.16 27.23 14.07
C ASP A 599 12.05 27.98 14.81
N LEU A 600 10.79 27.78 14.40
CA LEU A 600 9.62 28.38 15.05
C LEU A 600 9.52 27.98 16.53
N HIS A 601 9.79 26.71 16.82
CA HIS A 601 9.68 26.15 18.18
C HIS A 601 11.01 26.11 18.95
N GLN A 602 12.11 26.59 18.36
CA GLN A 602 13.46 26.56 18.94
C GLN A 602 13.91 25.13 19.33
N PHE A 603 13.64 24.16 18.45
CA PHE A 603 14.02 22.77 18.66
C PHE A 603 15.38 22.43 18.05
N ASP A 604 16.29 21.99 18.91
CA ASP A 604 17.48 21.27 18.49
C ASP A 604 17.14 19.78 18.36
N ILE A 605 17.43 19.22 17.18
CA ILE A 605 17.15 17.82 16.86
C ILE A 605 18.45 17.03 16.98
N TYR A 606 18.43 16.01 17.84
CA TYR A 606 19.54 15.09 18.08
C TYR A 606 19.16 13.68 17.65
N ASP A 607 20.12 12.87 17.23
CA ASP A 607 19.95 11.43 17.00
C ASP A 607 19.85 10.64 18.31
N HIS A 608 19.75 9.31 18.21
CA HIS A 608 19.69 8.42 19.38
C HIS A 608 21.00 8.31 20.16
N GLU A 609 22.12 8.77 19.58
CA GLU A 609 23.45 8.82 20.19
C GLU A 609 23.78 10.23 20.71
N ASN A 610 22.78 11.12 20.82
CA ASN A 610 22.92 12.54 21.17
C ASN A 610 23.80 13.36 20.20
N ALA A 611 24.03 12.90 18.97
CA ALA A 611 24.66 13.70 17.94
C ALA A 611 23.64 14.68 17.34
N LEU A 612 24.05 15.94 17.19
CA LEU A 612 23.22 17.00 16.61
C LEU A 612 22.93 16.70 15.13
N ILE A 613 21.65 16.61 14.77
CA ILE A 613 21.17 16.51 13.38
C ILE A 613 20.90 17.92 12.82
N TYR A 614 20.16 18.72 13.58
CA TYR A 614 19.78 20.08 13.20
C TYR A 614 19.74 21.01 14.42
N LYS A 615 20.25 22.24 14.27
CA LYS A 615 20.20 23.27 15.30
C LYS A 615 19.32 24.44 14.89
N ALA A 616 18.31 24.75 15.70
CA ALA A 616 17.38 25.85 15.46
C ALA A 616 18.09 27.21 15.35
N GLY A 617 17.60 28.07 14.47
CA GLY A 617 18.05 29.46 14.29
C GLY A 617 19.45 29.65 13.69
N THR A 618 20.25 28.58 13.59
CA THR A 618 21.58 28.62 12.95
C THR A 618 21.65 27.83 11.65
N GLY A 619 20.67 26.96 11.40
CA GLY A 619 20.64 26.07 10.23
C GLY A 619 21.80 25.06 10.19
N LYS A 620 22.60 24.94 11.26
CA LYS A 620 23.76 24.05 11.30
C LYS A 620 23.28 22.60 11.27
N LYS A 621 23.56 21.92 10.16
CA LYS A 621 23.37 20.48 10.02
C LYS A 621 24.58 19.72 10.58
N ARG A 622 24.38 18.47 10.98
CA ARG A 622 25.49 17.50 11.09
C ARG A 622 26.28 17.55 9.79
N LYS A 623 27.60 17.68 9.84
CA LYS A 623 28.42 17.32 8.68
C LYS A 623 28.16 15.83 8.48
N SER A 624 27.54 15.44 7.36
CA SER A 624 27.50 14.04 6.97
C SER A 624 28.92 13.53 7.16
N LYS A 625 29.13 12.49 7.99
CA LYS A 625 30.46 11.90 8.07
C LYS A 625 30.83 11.62 6.62
N ASP A 626 31.94 12.17 6.15
CA ASP A 626 32.59 11.76 4.92
C ASP A 626 33.07 10.31 5.16
N VAL A 627 32.13 9.35 5.23
CA VAL A 627 32.44 7.91 5.34
C VAL A 627 33.07 7.41 4.02
N TYR A 628 33.19 8.29 3.01
CA TYR A 628 33.56 7.94 1.65
C TYR A 628 34.92 8.47 1.17
N MET A 629 35.77 9.02 2.05
CA MET A 629 37.14 9.41 1.64
C MET A 629 38.26 8.48 2.13
N ASP A 630 37.99 7.51 3.01
CA ASP A 630 39.04 6.62 3.55
C ASP A 630 39.09 5.22 2.90
N PHE A 631 38.34 4.97 1.81
CA PHE A 631 38.29 3.65 1.16
C PHE A 631 38.34 3.68 -0.39
N LEU A 632 38.95 4.71 -0.96
CA LEU A 632 39.57 4.64 -2.30
C LEU A 632 41.08 4.58 -2.13
#